data_AF-A0AAV5B8Y9-F1
#
_entry.id   AF-A0AAV5B8Y9-F1
#
_cell.length_a   1.000
_cell.length_b   1.000
_cell.length_c   1.000
_cell.angle_alpha   90.00
_cell.angle_beta   90.00
_cell.angle_gamma   90.00
#
_symmetry.space_group_name_H-M   'P 1'
#
loop_
_entity.id
_entity.type
_entity.pdbx_description
1 polymer ?
#
loop_
_entity_poly.entity_id
_entity_poly.type
_entity_poly.pdbx_seq_one_letter_code
_entity_poly.pdbx_strand_id
1 'polypeptide(L)'
;MHALTLKLKTNHSQKKELDKRFRVMCHIHNVLVKRAIKLLSRLDHDQTYQALKAEYRQAENDRKKELTVQMNNFRKSIGLSEYGLQSYIKVCRQRYKTLVSSHQVQKEATRVWKGVEKVLFSNGEHLHFKKEENFDCIGGKSNTNGAKFDKEDLSVTWNGLYLVCCKPRNEKEAWYVHEALKDGIAYCEIKRKMFNNGWHYYAIVVLKGEAPKKQKACPKGRTGIDIGTSTVAVVSENSVLLQELAPKMKTYNRKIDALLRSMDASRRAMNPDKYNEDGTIDRKNRSKWVFSNQYKKKRNRLKTLYRKKAAYIK
;
A
#
# COMPACT_ATOMS: atom_id res chain seq x y z
N MET A 1 -4.22 19.40 -0.90
CA MET A 1 -4.70 18.11 -0.34
C MET A 1 -3.73 17.62 0.71
N HIS A 2 -4.23 17.24 1.88
CA HIS A 2 -3.46 16.62 2.96
C HIS A 2 -4.22 15.43 3.56
N ALA A 3 -3.58 14.66 4.44
CA ALA A 3 -4.16 13.44 5.02
C ALA A 3 -4.16 13.46 6.55
N LEU A 4 -5.33 13.30 7.15
CA LEU A 4 -5.53 13.09 8.58
C LEU A 4 -5.71 11.60 8.86
N THR A 5 -4.93 11.03 9.79
CA THR A 5 -5.04 9.61 10.15
C THR A 5 -5.65 9.46 11.54
N LEU A 6 -6.84 8.83 11.60
CA LEU A 6 -7.56 8.59 12.85
C LEU A 6 -7.63 7.09 13.13
N LYS A 7 -7.35 6.67 14.36
CA LYS A 7 -7.44 5.26 14.76
C LYS A 7 -8.92 4.88 14.90
N LEU A 8 -9.32 3.70 14.44
CA LEU A 8 -10.69 3.20 14.60
C LEU A 8 -10.82 2.35 15.88
N LYS A 9 -11.85 2.64 16.68
CA LYS A 9 -12.26 1.82 17.82
C LYS A 9 -13.05 0.63 17.30
N THR A 10 -12.47 -0.57 17.36
CA THR A 10 -13.03 -1.78 16.75
C THR A 10 -13.24 -2.89 17.78
N ASN A 11 -14.46 -3.44 17.82
CA ASN A 11 -14.78 -4.65 18.57
C ASN A 11 -14.46 -5.92 17.74
N HIS A 12 -14.65 -7.11 18.32
CA HIS A 12 -14.31 -8.38 17.66
C HIS A 12 -15.11 -8.62 16.37
N SER A 13 -16.41 -8.31 16.37
CA SER A 13 -17.28 -8.48 15.20
C SER A 13 -16.85 -7.55 14.05
N GLN A 14 -16.62 -6.27 14.36
CA GLN A 14 -16.13 -5.29 13.38
C GLN A 14 -14.76 -5.69 12.81
N LYS A 15 -13.86 -6.25 13.63
CA LYS A 15 -12.55 -6.75 13.16
C LYS A 15 -12.71 -7.90 12.16
N LYS A 16 -13.60 -8.87 12.44
CA LYS A 16 -13.91 -9.97 11.50
C LYS A 16 -14.45 -9.45 10.18
N GLU A 17 -15.37 -8.49 10.22
CA GLU A 17 -15.95 -7.88 9.02
C GLU A 17 -14.89 -7.09 8.21
N LEU A 18 -14.04 -6.33 8.89
CA LEU A 18 -12.91 -5.64 8.25
C LEU A 18 -11.94 -6.64 7.60
N ASP A 19 -11.53 -7.70 8.29
CA ASP A 19 -10.65 -8.74 7.72
C ASP A 19 -11.27 -9.37 6.47
N LYS A 20 -12.57 -9.66 6.49
CA LYS A 20 -13.31 -10.16 5.32
C LYS A 20 -13.23 -9.19 4.14
N ARG A 21 -13.46 -7.89 4.37
CA ARG A 21 -13.39 -6.85 3.32
C ARG A 21 -11.97 -6.72 2.75
N PHE A 22 -10.93 -6.74 3.59
CA PHE A 22 -9.54 -6.73 3.15
C PHE A 22 -9.17 -7.97 2.32
N ARG A 23 -9.63 -9.15 2.71
CA ARG A 23 -9.44 -10.38 1.93
C ARG A 23 -10.09 -10.29 0.57
N VAL A 24 -11.34 -9.83 0.51
CA VAL A 24 -12.07 -9.66 -0.75
C VAL A 24 -11.40 -8.65 -1.66
N MET A 25 -10.96 -7.50 -1.15
CA MET A 25 -10.26 -6.52 -1.98
C MET A 25 -8.91 -7.04 -2.47
N CYS A 26 -8.17 -7.79 -1.64
CA CYS A 26 -6.94 -8.44 -2.08
C CYS A 26 -7.19 -9.50 -3.16
N HIS A 27 -8.28 -10.27 -3.05
CA HIS A 27 -8.68 -11.21 -4.10
C HIS A 27 -8.99 -10.49 -5.41
N ILE A 28 -9.78 -9.40 -5.36
CA ILE A 28 -10.10 -8.55 -6.50
C ILE A 28 -8.82 -8.00 -7.16
N HIS A 29 -7.88 -7.48 -6.36
CA HIS A 29 -6.58 -7.04 -6.86
C HIS A 29 -5.85 -8.16 -7.62
N ASN A 30 -5.79 -9.37 -7.06
CA ASN A 30 -5.09 -10.49 -7.70
C ASN A 30 -5.80 -11.01 -8.95
N VAL A 31 -7.13 -10.92 -9.02
CA VAL A 31 -7.90 -11.20 -10.25
C VAL A 31 -7.53 -10.20 -11.35
N LEU A 32 -7.46 -8.91 -11.01
CA LEU A 32 -7.02 -7.85 -11.93
C LEU A 32 -5.59 -8.07 -12.41
N VAL A 33 -4.65 -8.38 -11.50
CA VAL A 33 -3.25 -8.68 -11.85
C VAL A 33 -3.18 -9.88 -12.80
N LYS A 34 -3.90 -10.97 -12.52
CA LYS A 34 -3.95 -12.14 -13.40
C LYS A 34 -4.47 -11.79 -14.80
N ARG A 35 -5.53 -10.97 -14.88
CA ARG A 35 -6.08 -10.51 -16.17
C ARG A 35 -5.08 -9.64 -16.92
N ALA A 36 -4.45 -8.69 -16.23
CA ALA A 36 -3.46 -7.79 -16.82
C ALA A 36 -2.24 -8.55 -17.35
N ILE A 37 -1.71 -9.53 -16.61
CA ILE A 37 -0.61 -10.39 -17.08
C ILE A 37 -0.99 -11.13 -18.35
N LYS A 38 -2.21 -11.72 -18.42
CA LYS A 38 -2.69 -12.39 -19.63
C LYS A 38 -2.78 -11.44 -20.83
N LEU A 39 -3.27 -10.22 -20.62
CA LEU A 39 -3.38 -9.22 -21.68
C LEU A 39 -2.01 -8.72 -22.15
N LEU A 40 -1.06 -8.52 -21.22
CA LEU A 40 0.33 -8.17 -21.56
C LEU A 40 1.00 -9.30 -22.36
N SER A 41 0.84 -10.55 -21.94
CA SER A 41 1.35 -11.70 -22.67
C SER A 41 0.72 -11.82 -24.07
N ARG A 42 -0.60 -11.62 -24.19
CA ARG A 42 -1.28 -11.57 -25.49
C ARG A 42 -0.71 -10.46 -26.38
N LEU A 43 -0.53 -9.26 -25.83
CA LEU A 43 0.06 -8.13 -26.54
C LEU A 43 1.47 -8.44 -27.03
N ASP A 44 2.25 -9.16 -26.21
CA ASP A 44 3.63 -9.51 -26.53
C ASP A 44 3.74 -10.54 -27.67
N HIS A 45 2.78 -11.47 -27.78
CA HIS A 45 2.76 -12.50 -28.81
C HIS A 45 1.95 -12.10 -30.07
N ASP A 46 1.35 -10.90 -30.08
CA ASP A 46 0.54 -10.44 -31.20
C ASP A 46 1.42 -9.87 -32.32
N GLN A 47 1.42 -10.54 -33.47
CA GLN A 47 2.27 -10.17 -34.61
C GLN A 47 1.99 -8.75 -35.11
N THR A 48 0.72 -8.35 -35.19
CA THR A 48 0.31 -7.01 -35.64
C THR A 48 0.85 -5.95 -34.69
N TYR A 49 0.70 -6.16 -33.38
CA TYR A 49 1.23 -5.21 -32.40
C TYR A 49 2.76 -5.14 -32.41
N GLN A 50 3.45 -6.27 -32.57
CA GLN A 50 4.91 -6.29 -32.64
C GLN A 50 5.44 -5.61 -33.91
N ALA A 51 4.75 -5.76 -35.05
CA ALA A 51 5.07 -5.03 -36.28
C ALA A 51 4.94 -3.51 -36.07
N LEU A 52 3.81 -3.05 -35.50
CA LEU A 52 3.61 -1.63 -35.16
C LEU A 52 4.69 -1.11 -34.21
N LYS A 53 5.09 -1.91 -33.22
CA LYS A 53 6.13 -1.56 -32.25
C LYS A 53 7.52 -1.50 -32.89
N ALA A 54 7.83 -2.40 -33.82
CA ALA A 54 9.08 -2.40 -34.57
C ALA A 54 9.16 -1.16 -35.47
N GLU A 55 8.10 -0.86 -36.21
CA GLU A 55 7.99 0.34 -37.05
C GLU A 55 8.13 1.62 -36.20
N TYR A 56 7.47 1.67 -35.04
CA TYR A 56 7.56 2.82 -34.13
C TYR A 56 9.00 3.14 -33.67
N ARG A 57 9.85 2.11 -33.53
CA ARG A 57 11.26 2.31 -33.14
C ARG A 57 12.07 3.00 -34.24
N GLN A 58 11.72 2.76 -35.50
CA GLN A 58 12.43 3.29 -36.68
C GLN A 58 11.79 4.58 -37.24
N ALA A 59 10.51 4.82 -36.97
CA ALA A 59 9.78 5.97 -37.48
C ALA A 59 10.25 7.31 -36.88
N GLU A 60 9.98 8.40 -37.60
CA GLU A 60 10.23 9.78 -37.16
C GLU A 60 8.93 10.60 -37.06
N ASN A 61 8.98 11.68 -36.27
CA ASN A 61 8.00 12.75 -36.20
C ASN A 61 6.53 12.30 -36.26
N ASP A 62 5.83 12.63 -37.35
CA ASP A 62 4.38 12.44 -37.46
C ASP A 62 3.97 10.97 -37.57
N ARG A 63 4.82 10.13 -38.19
CA ARG A 63 4.57 8.68 -38.25
C ARG A 63 4.60 8.05 -36.85
N LYS A 64 5.48 8.52 -35.96
CA LYS A 64 5.48 8.08 -34.55
C LYS A 64 4.18 8.44 -33.83
N LYS A 65 3.58 9.59 -34.11
CA LYS A 65 2.29 9.99 -33.52
C LYS A 65 1.17 9.07 -34.00
N GLU A 66 1.10 8.78 -35.29
CA GLU A 66 0.13 7.84 -35.87
C GLU A 66 0.25 6.45 -35.27
N LEU A 67 1.47 5.90 -35.23
CA LEU A 67 1.75 4.58 -34.66
C LEU A 67 1.40 4.53 -33.17
N THR A 68 1.65 5.61 -32.42
CA THR A 68 1.24 5.71 -31.01
C THR A 68 -0.29 5.57 -30.86
N VAL A 69 -1.06 6.23 -31.73
CA VAL A 69 -2.52 6.14 -31.75
C VAL A 69 -2.97 4.73 -32.11
N GLN A 70 -2.41 4.11 -33.15
CA GLN A 70 -2.73 2.75 -33.57
C GLN A 70 -2.44 1.73 -32.46
N MET A 71 -1.23 1.77 -31.87
CA MET A 71 -0.84 0.93 -30.74
C MET A 71 -1.75 1.14 -29.53
N ASN A 72 -2.17 2.38 -29.26
CA ASN A 72 -3.10 2.67 -28.17
C ASN A 72 -4.50 2.10 -28.44
N ASN A 73 -5.00 2.23 -29.67
CA ASN A 73 -6.28 1.66 -30.08
C ASN A 73 -6.27 0.14 -30.02
N PHE A 74 -5.16 -0.50 -30.43
CA PHE A 74 -4.97 -1.93 -30.28
C PHE A 74 -5.03 -2.38 -28.81
N ARG A 75 -4.29 -1.69 -27.92
CA ARG A 75 -4.35 -1.99 -26.47
C ARG A 75 -5.77 -1.84 -25.92
N LYS A 76 -6.51 -0.80 -26.35
CA LYS A 76 -7.90 -0.58 -25.96
C LYS A 76 -8.82 -1.69 -26.47
N SER A 77 -8.66 -2.16 -27.70
CA SER A 77 -9.52 -3.20 -28.31
C SER A 77 -9.43 -4.53 -27.57
N ILE A 78 -8.25 -4.89 -27.06
CA ILE A 78 -8.08 -6.09 -26.22
C ILE A 78 -8.47 -5.87 -24.75
N GLY A 79 -8.87 -4.65 -24.38
CA GLY A 79 -9.23 -4.25 -23.01
C GLY A 79 -8.04 -3.97 -22.09
N LEU A 80 -6.83 -3.81 -22.64
CA LEU A 80 -5.63 -3.40 -21.89
C LEU A 80 -5.58 -1.88 -21.76
N SER A 81 -6.50 -1.36 -20.96
CA SER A 81 -6.58 0.06 -20.59
C SER A 81 -7.10 0.18 -19.16
N GLU A 82 -6.96 1.35 -18.53
CA GLU A 82 -7.55 1.58 -17.21
C GLU A 82 -9.06 1.29 -17.23
N TYR A 83 -9.76 1.83 -18.22
CA TYR A 83 -11.19 1.62 -18.39
C TYR A 83 -11.55 0.15 -18.67
N GLY A 84 -10.75 -0.56 -19.47
CA GLY A 84 -10.93 -1.98 -19.75
C GLY A 84 -10.83 -2.83 -18.48
N LEU A 85 -9.84 -2.55 -17.63
CA LEU A 85 -9.70 -3.23 -16.33
C LEU A 85 -10.85 -2.88 -15.37
N GLN A 86 -11.28 -1.62 -15.31
CA GLN A 86 -12.42 -1.20 -14.50
C GLN A 86 -13.73 -1.87 -14.95
N SER A 87 -13.95 -1.97 -16.26
CA SER A 87 -15.13 -2.62 -16.86
C SER A 87 -15.13 -4.13 -16.58
N TYR A 88 -13.99 -4.79 -16.75
CA TYR A 88 -13.83 -6.22 -16.47
C TYR A 88 -14.19 -6.58 -15.02
N ILE A 89 -13.67 -5.82 -14.05
CA ILE A 89 -13.87 -6.17 -12.63
C ILE A 89 -15.26 -5.84 -12.10
N LYS A 90 -16.03 -4.98 -12.80
CA LYS A 90 -17.42 -4.62 -12.44
C LYS A 90 -18.29 -5.88 -12.30
N VAL A 91 -18.11 -6.86 -13.20
CA VAL A 91 -18.83 -8.14 -13.18
C VAL A 91 -18.43 -8.96 -11.95
N CYS A 92 -17.13 -9.15 -11.72
CA CYS A 92 -16.64 -9.93 -10.58
C CYS A 92 -17.02 -9.32 -9.22
N ARG A 93 -17.13 -7.98 -9.13
CA ARG A 93 -17.52 -7.27 -7.91
C ARG A 93 -18.95 -7.58 -7.47
N GLN A 94 -19.84 -8.00 -8.37
CA GLN A 94 -21.27 -8.16 -8.05
C GLN A 94 -21.52 -9.12 -6.87
N ARG A 95 -20.72 -10.18 -6.76
CA ARG A 95 -20.74 -11.13 -5.63
C ARG A 95 -20.37 -10.50 -4.29
N TYR A 96 -19.64 -9.39 -4.30
CA TYR A 96 -19.09 -8.72 -3.13
C TYR A 96 -19.69 -7.34 -2.90
N LYS A 97 -20.85 -7.05 -3.51
CA LYS A 97 -21.44 -5.70 -3.51
C LYS A 97 -21.75 -5.14 -2.11
N THR A 98 -22.05 -6.00 -1.16
CA THR A 98 -22.32 -5.61 0.24
C THR A 98 -21.04 -5.30 1.02
N LEU A 99 -19.88 -5.79 0.59
CA LEU A 99 -18.61 -5.66 1.31
C LEU A 99 -17.77 -4.48 0.79
N VAL A 100 -17.73 -4.30 -0.54
CA VAL A 100 -16.90 -3.30 -1.19
C VAL A 100 -17.69 -2.52 -2.24
N SER A 101 -17.44 -1.22 -2.33
CA SER A 101 -18.15 -0.36 -3.28
C SER A 101 -17.53 -0.40 -4.69
N SER A 102 -18.29 0.05 -5.68
CA SER A 102 -17.81 0.18 -7.07
C SER A 102 -16.61 1.12 -7.16
N HIS A 103 -16.63 2.25 -6.44
CA HIS A 103 -15.54 3.22 -6.45
C HIS A 103 -14.25 2.64 -5.87
N GLN A 104 -14.33 1.85 -4.79
CA GLN A 104 -13.17 1.20 -4.20
C GLN A 104 -12.54 0.18 -5.15
N VAL A 105 -13.37 -0.60 -5.84
CA VAL A 105 -12.89 -1.58 -6.83
C VAL A 105 -12.29 -0.90 -8.05
N GLN A 106 -12.89 0.18 -8.56
CA GLN A 106 -12.30 0.97 -9.64
C GLN A 106 -10.96 1.58 -9.22
N LYS A 107 -10.85 2.10 -7.99
CA LYS A 107 -9.59 2.64 -7.47
C LYS A 107 -8.51 1.57 -7.39
N GLU A 108 -8.87 0.34 -7.05
CA GLU A 108 -7.93 -0.79 -7.07
C GLU A 108 -7.56 -1.20 -8.51
N ALA A 109 -8.48 -1.14 -9.46
CA ALA A 109 -8.17 -1.31 -10.89
C ALA A 109 -7.20 -0.23 -11.40
N THR A 110 -7.40 1.04 -11.04
CA THR A 110 -6.43 2.13 -11.32
C THR A 110 -5.06 1.82 -10.71
N ARG A 111 -4.99 1.27 -9.50
CA ARG A 111 -3.71 0.89 -8.87
C ARG A 111 -3.00 -0.23 -9.64
N VAL A 112 -3.73 -1.22 -10.15
CA VAL A 112 -3.16 -2.27 -11.01
C VAL A 112 -2.72 -1.69 -12.36
N TRP A 113 -3.54 -0.82 -12.96
CA TRP A 113 -3.21 -0.12 -14.20
C TRP A 113 -1.91 0.67 -14.10
N LYS A 114 -1.67 1.39 -12.99
CA LYS A 114 -0.37 2.07 -12.76
C LYS A 114 0.83 1.12 -12.79
N GLY A 115 0.64 -0.15 -12.42
CA GLY A 115 1.66 -1.18 -12.59
C GLY A 115 1.84 -1.56 -14.06
N VAL A 116 0.72 -1.72 -14.79
CA VAL A 116 0.72 -2.01 -16.24
C VAL A 116 1.41 -0.89 -17.02
N GLU A 117 1.12 0.38 -16.70
CA GLU A 117 1.75 1.55 -17.33
C GLU A 117 3.27 1.52 -17.17
N LYS A 118 3.76 1.13 -15.98
CA LYS A 118 5.20 0.98 -15.77
C LYS A 118 5.80 -0.11 -16.64
N VAL A 119 5.09 -1.22 -16.83
CA VAL A 119 5.54 -2.32 -17.71
C VAL A 119 5.54 -1.89 -19.19
N LEU A 120 4.55 -1.12 -19.61
CA LEU A 120 4.42 -0.70 -21.01
C LEU A 120 5.33 0.49 -21.38
N PHE A 121 5.54 1.43 -20.46
CA PHE A 121 6.03 2.77 -20.78
C PHE A 121 7.18 3.26 -19.88
N SER A 122 7.69 2.41 -18.99
CA SER A 122 8.74 2.78 -18.05
C SER A 122 9.66 1.59 -17.78
N ASN A 123 10.24 1.53 -16.58
CA ASN A 123 11.19 0.50 -16.15
C ASN A 123 10.52 -0.70 -15.43
N GLY A 124 9.24 -0.95 -15.67
CA GLY A 124 8.55 -2.10 -15.09
C GLY A 124 8.81 -3.38 -15.89
N GLU A 125 9.14 -4.48 -15.23
CA GLU A 125 9.31 -5.78 -15.89
C GLU A 125 8.08 -6.67 -15.69
N HIS A 126 7.62 -6.80 -14.44
CA HIS A 126 6.57 -7.76 -14.08
C HIS A 126 5.54 -7.16 -13.12
N LEU A 127 4.30 -7.63 -13.26
CA LEU A 127 3.26 -7.42 -12.26
C LEU A 127 3.32 -8.49 -11.19
N HIS A 128 3.19 -8.08 -9.93
CA HIS A 128 3.22 -9.01 -8.80
C HIS A 128 1.86 -9.11 -8.11
N PHE A 129 1.48 -10.34 -7.77
CA PHE A 129 0.34 -10.58 -6.88
C PHE A 129 0.62 -10.06 -5.47
N LYS A 130 -0.42 -9.56 -4.82
CA LYS A 130 -0.35 -9.18 -3.41
C LYS A 130 -0.77 -10.35 -2.53
N LYS A 131 0.03 -10.62 -1.51
CA LYS A 131 -0.40 -11.48 -0.38
C LYS A 131 -1.39 -10.70 0.47
N GLU A 132 -2.44 -11.35 0.96
CA GLU A 132 -3.48 -10.72 1.81
C GLU A 132 -2.85 -9.92 2.95
N GLU A 133 -1.85 -10.49 3.61
CA GLU A 133 -1.15 -9.88 4.74
C GLU A 133 -0.36 -8.59 4.39
N ASN A 134 -0.10 -8.34 3.11
CA ASN A 134 0.56 -7.13 2.61
C ASN A 134 -0.44 -6.16 1.96
N PHE A 135 -1.72 -6.53 1.91
CA PHE A 135 -2.80 -5.66 1.48
C PHE A 135 -3.27 -4.85 2.70
N ASP A 136 -2.80 -3.61 2.80
CA ASP A 136 -2.92 -2.79 4.01
C ASP A 136 -3.80 -1.54 3.84
N CYS A 137 -4.22 -1.19 2.62
CA CYS A 137 -5.07 -0.02 2.38
C CYS A 137 -6.16 -0.28 1.31
N ILE A 138 -7.41 0.04 1.66
CA ILE A 138 -8.54 0.13 0.73
C ILE A 138 -8.82 1.61 0.47
N GLY A 139 -8.58 2.05 -0.77
CA GLY A 139 -8.68 3.45 -1.16
C GLY A 139 -10.11 3.91 -1.44
N GLY A 140 -10.32 5.23 -1.37
CA GLY A 140 -11.55 5.92 -1.75
C GLY A 140 -11.39 6.74 -3.04
N LYS A 141 -12.52 7.15 -3.63
CA LYS A 141 -12.58 8.15 -4.72
C LYS A 141 -13.32 9.43 -4.30
N SER A 142 -14.32 9.29 -3.45
CA SER A 142 -15.13 10.38 -2.91
C SER A 142 -15.52 10.06 -1.47
N ASN A 143 -16.07 11.04 -0.74
CA ASN A 143 -16.68 10.82 0.58
C ASN A 143 -18.17 10.42 0.52
N THR A 144 -18.70 10.16 -0.68
CA THR A 144 -20.12 9.83 -0.91
C THR A 144 -20.35 8.34 -1.14
N ASN A 145 -19.30 7.56 -1.37
CA ASN A 145 -19.39 6.15 -1.75
C ASN A 145 -18.24 5.34 -1.14
N GLY A 146 -18.52 4.11 -0.71
CA GLY A 146 -17.54 3.27 -0.02
C GLY A 146 -17.40 3.68 1.44
N ALA A 147 -16.17 3.90 1.90
CA ALA A 147 -15.92 4.41 3.24
C ALA A 147 -16.18 5.93 3.25
N LYS A 148 -17.19 6.35 4.02
CA LYS A 148 -17.60 7.75 4.17
C LYS A 148 -17.26 8.20 5.58
N PHE A 149 -16.41 9.22 5.69
CA PHE A 149 -16.06 9.81 6.97
C PHE A 149 -17.06 10.90 7.35
N ASP A 150 -17.52 10.84 8.60
CA ASP A 150 -18.38 11.84 9.21
C ASP A 150 -17.56 12.70 10.19
N LYS A 151 -17.65 14.03 10.06
CA LYS A 151 -16.87 14.97 10.87
C LYS A 151 -17.44 15.16 12.26
N GLU A 152 -18.76 15.09 12.40
CA GLU A 152 -19.48 15.38 13.64
C GLU A 152 -19.28 14.22 14.62
N ASP A 153 -19.49 12.99 14.14
CA ASP A 153 -19.33 11.77 14.94
C ASP A 153 -17.88 11.29 15.04
N LEU A 154 -16.97 11.85 14.24
CA LEU A 154 -15.65 11.28 13.96
C LEU A 154 -15.76 9.78 13.64
N SER A 155 -16.62 9.43 12.70
CA SER A 155 -16.95 8.04 12.39
C SER A 155 -16.77 7.73 10.91
N VAL A 156 -16.77 6.45 10.57
CA VAL A 156 -16.82 5.96 9.20
C VAL A 156 -18.02 5.06 9.04
N THR A 157 -18.89 5.41 8.09
CA THR A 157 -19.92 4.51 7.57
C THR A 157 -19.44 3.89 6.27
N TRP A 158 -19.48 2.56 6.18
CA TRP A 158 -19.00 1.83 5.01
C TRP A 158 -19.89 0.62 4.73
N ASN A 159 -20.76 0.72 3.72
CA ASN A 159 -21.67 -0.36 3.30
C ASN A 159 -22.33 -1.10 4.50
N GLY A 160 -23.06 -0.36 5.35
CA GLY A 160 -23.72 -0.91 6.53
C GLY A 160 -22.82 -1.15 7.76
N LEU A 161 -21.50 -0.97 7.65
CA LEU A 161 -20.58 -1.03 8.80
C LEU A 161 -20.33 0.39 9.34
N TYR A 162 -20.64 0.60 10.62
CA TYR A 162 -20.35 1.84 11.34
C TYR A 162 -19.12 1.65 12.25
N LEU A 163 -18.15 2.57 12.16
CA LEU A 163 -16.88 2.51 12.87
C LEU A 163 -16.53 3.88 13.47
N VAL A 164 -16.49 3.97 14.79
CA VAL A 164 -16.14 5.22 15.50
C VAL A 164 -14.62 5.36 15.59
N CYS A 165 -14.09 6.58 15.42
CA CYS A 165 -12.69 6.86 15.66
C CYS A 165 -12.37 6.98 17.16
N CYS A 166 -11.15 6.64 17.54
CA CYS A 166 -10.62 6.98 18.86
C CYS A 166 -10.52 8.51 18.97
N LYS A 167 -10.89 9.04 20.15
CA LYS A 167 -10.69 10.44 20.48
C LYS A 167 -9.19 10.80 20.45
N PRO A 168 -8.85 12.08 20.16
CA PRO A 168 -7.49 12.58 20.29
C PRO A 168 -6.91 12.29 21.68
N ARG A 169 -5.61 12.02 21.76
CA ARG A 169 -4.95 11.61 23.02
C ARG A 169 -4.59 12.78 23.92
N ASN A 170 -4.48 13.98 23.36
CA ASN A 170 -4.12 15.20 24.07
C ASN A 170 -4.65 16.42 23.31
N GLU A 171 -4.59 17.58 23.95
CA GLU A 171 -5.08 18.86 23.41
C GLU A 171 -4.41 19.24 22.08
N LYS A 172 -3.11 18.97 21.92
CA LYS A 172 -2.37 19.25 20.68
C LYS A 172 -2.91 18.43 19.50
N GLU A 173 -3.19 17.15 19.72
CA GLU A 173 -3.81 16.28 18.72
C GLU A 173 -5.25 16.70 18.47
N ALA A 174 -5.98 17.10 19.51
CA ALA A 174 -7.37 17.56 19.38
C ALA A 174 -7.46 18.84 18.53
N TRP A 175 -6.61 19.83 18.81
CA TRP A 175 -6.50 21.04 18.01
C TRP A 175 -6.15 20.73 16.56
N TYR A 176 -5.16 19.86 16.32
CA TYR A 176 -4.76 19.52 14.95
C TYR A 176 -5.89 18.82 14.18
N VAL A 177 -6.62 17.91 14.82
CA VAL A 177 -7.77 17.23 14.23
C VAL A 177 -8.87 18.24 13.91
N HIS A 178 -9.19 19.13 14.84
CA HIS A 178 -10.18 20.18 14.65
C HIS A 178 -9.81 21.09 13.46
N GLU A 179 -8.59 21.63 13.44
CA GLU A 179 -8.12 22.50 12.36
C GLU A 179 -8.10 21.80 11.01
N ALA A 180 -7.63 20.55 10.94
CA ALA A 180 -7.64 19.78 9.69
C ALA A 180 -9.06 19.55 9.18
N LEU A 181 -10.02 19.25 10.07
CA LEU A 181 -11.39 18.94 9.70
C LEU A 181 -12.22 20.16 9.30
N LYS A 182 -11.69 21.40 9.40
CA LYS A 182 -12.33 22.57 8.77
C LYS A 182 -12.39 22.41 7.25
N ASP A 183 -11.37 21.79 6.64
CA ASP A 183 -11.33 21.57 5.20
C ASP A 183 -12.36 20.56 4.70
N GLY A 184 -12.80 20.72 3.45
CA GLY A 184 -13.66 19.75 2.78
C GLY A 184 -12.99 18.38 2.60
N ILE A 185 -13.74 17.29 2.82
CA ILE A 185 -13.24 15.93 2.62
C ILE A 185 -13.24 15.60 1.13
N ALA A 186 -12.09 15.16 0.62
CA ALA A 186 -11.99 14.59 -0.72
C ALA A 186 -12.49 13.14 -0.72
N TYR A 187 -11.89 12.29 0.12
CA TYR A 187 -12.28 10.88 0.27
C TYR A 187 -11.72 10.29 1.56
N CYS A 188 -12.22 9.13 1.97
CA CYS A 188 -11.70 8.35 3.08
C CYS A 188 -11.13 7.01 2.60
N GLU A 189 -9.97 6.62 3.11
CA GLU A 189 -9.38 5.30 2.95
C GLU A 189 -9.37 4.54 4.28
N ILE A 190 -9.45 3.21 4.20
CA ILE A 190 -9.29 2.35 5.38
C ILE A 190 -7.93 1.68 5.32
N LYS A 191 -7.09 1.96 6.31
CA LYS A 191 -5.77 1.36 6.45
C LYS A 191 -5.73 0.42 7.65
N ARG A 192 -5.02 -0.69 7.53
CA ARG A 192 -4.69 -1.58 8.64
C ARG A 192 -3.19 -1.63 8.89
N LYS A 193 -2.80 -1.76 10.16
CA LYS A 193 -1.40 -1.91 10.59
C LYS A 193 -1.30 -3.11 11.53
N MET A 194 -0.27 -3.93 11.35
CA MET A 194 -0.04 -5.10 12.20
C MET A 194 0.59 -4.67 13.53
N PHE A 195 0.05 -5.23 14.61
CA PHE A 195 0.57 -5.17 15.98
C PHE A 195 0.71 -6.58 16.53
N ASN A 196 1.38 -6.73 17.68
CA ASN A 196 1.56 -8.02 18.34
C ASN A 196 0.22 -8.71 18.66
N ASN A 197 -0.83 -7.94 18.92
CA ASN A 197 -2.19 -8.43 19.18
C ASN A 197 -3.11 -8.39 17.94
N GLY A 198 -2.54 -8.34 16.74
CA GLY A 198 -3.29 -8.42 15.47
C GLY A 198 -3.43 -7.07 14.74
N TRP A 199 -4.39 -7.02 13.82
CA TRP A 199 -4.64 -5.84 13.00
C TRP A 199 -5.32 -4.71 13.77
N HIS A 200 -4.79 -3.50 13.62
CA HIS A 200 -5.44 -2.26 14.05
C HIS A 200 -5.79 -1.45 12.82
N TYR A 201 -6.95 -0.81 12.85
CA TYR A 201 -7.54 -0.14 11.71
C TYR A 201 -7.55 1.37 11.91
N TYR A 202 -7.45 2.10 10.81
CA TYR A 202 -7.34 3.55 10.76
C TYR A 202 -8.15 4.08 9.60
N ALA A 203 -8.87 5.17 9.82
CA ALA A 203 -9.40 6.02 8.77
C ALA A 203 -8.30 6.98 8.32
N ILE A 204 -8.02 7.04 7.03
CA ILE A 204 -7.20 8.08 6.42
C ILE A 204 -8.15 9.00 5.69
N VAL A 205 -8.40 10.16 6.27
CA VAL A 205 -9.27 11.19 5.71
C VAL A 205 -8.40 12.12 4.87
N VAL A 206 -8.62 12.12 3.56
CA VAL A 206 -7.93 13.03 2.64
C VAL A 206 -8.77 14.28 2.48
N LEU A 207 -8.17 15.42 2.77
CA LEU A 207 -8.80 16.74 2.88
C LEU A 207 -8.28 17.64 1.75
N LYS A 208 -9.13 18.55 1.25
CA LYS A 208 -8.85 19.33 0.03
C LYS A 208 -7.79 20.42 0.23
N GLY A 209 -7.74 21.07 1.39
CA GLY A 209 -6.82 22.17 1.66
C GLY A 209 -5.42 21.75 2.11
N GLU A 210 -4.71 22.71 2.70
CA GLU A 210 -3.34 22.55 3.21
C GLU A 210 -3.33 21.98 4.62
N ALA A 211 -2.27 21.26 4.97
CA ALA A 211 -2.15 20.70 6.31
C ALA A 211 -1.98 21.84 7.33
N PRO A 212 -2.65 21.78 8.51
CA PRO A 212 -2.46 22.78 9.55
C PRO A 212 -0.99 22.92 9.93
N LYS A 213 -0.48 24.17 9.93
CA LYS A 213 0.89 24.46 10.34
C LYS A 213 0.99 24.27 11.85
N LYS A 214 1.83 23.31 12.27
CA LYS A 214 2.13 23.15 13.69
C LYS A 214 2.84 24.39 14.19
N GLN A 215 2.29 25.06 15.19
CA GLN A 215 2.98 26.15 15.87
C GLN A 215 4.27 25.61 16.47
N LYS A 216 5.41 26.03 15.92
CA LYS A 216 6.72 25.85 16.52
C LYS A 216 7.32 27.23 16.70
N ALA A 217 7.81 27.52 17.91
CA ALA A 217 8.69 28.66 18.10
C ALA A 217 9.92 28.44 17.20
N CYS A 218 10.22 29.41 16.33
CA CYS A 218 11.47 29.44 15.61
C CYS A 218 12.45 30.26 16.46
N PRO A 219 13.50 29.65 17.03
CA PRO A 219 14.54 30.42 17.71
C PRO A 219 15.15 31.42 16.71
N LYS A 220 15.45 32.64 17.17
CA LYS A 220 16.18 33.62 16.35
C LYS A 220 17.67 33.28 16.37
N GLY A 221 18.36 33.42 15.24
CA GLY A 221 19.81 33.21 15.11
C GLY A 221 20.19 32.44 13.84
N ARG A 222 21.47 32.53 13.45
CA ARG A 222 22.02 31.74 12.34
C ARG A 222 22.53 30.41 12.88
N THR A 223 22.20 29.32 12.20
CA THR A 223 22.69 27.98 12.54
C THR A 223 23.03 27.25 11.26
N GLY A 224 24.26 26.74 11.17
CA GLY A 224 24.68 25.80 10.14
C GLY A 224 24.22 24.39 10.52
N ILE A 225 23.57 23.69 9.60
CA ILE A 225 23.16 22.30 9.78
C ILE A 225 23.76 21.49 8.64
N ASP A 226 24.56 20.49 8.98
CA ASP A 226 25.05 19.48 8.03
C ASP A 226 24.42 18.12 8.37
N ILE A 227 23.57 17.63 7.46
CA ILE A 227 22.82 16.38 7.66
C ILE A 227 23.53 15.27 6.88
N GLY A 228 24.36 14.52 7.60
CA GLY A 228 24.94 13.28 7.11
C GLY A 228 23.93 12.12 7.09
N THR A 229 24.35 10.98 6.55
CA THR A 229 23.52 9.77 6.45
C THR A 229 23.15 9.17 7.80
N SER A 230 24.01 9.33 8.81
CA SER A 230 23.87 8.72 10.14
C SER A 230 23.94 9.73 11.28
N THR A 231 24.43 10.93 11.02
CA THR A 231 24.67 11.98 12.01
C THR A 231 24.21 13.33 11.49
N VAL A 232 23.79 14.21 12.39
CA VAL A 232 23.60 15.63 12.10
C VAL A 232 24.60 16.44 12.91
N ALA A 233 25.33 17.30 12.22
CA ALA A 233 26.16 18.32 12.84
C ALA A 233 25.41 19.65 12.83
N VAL A 234 25.42 20.35 13.96
CA VAL A 234 24.78 21.65 14.14
C VAL A 234 25.80 22.61 14.74
N VAL A 235 25.99 23.75 14.08
CA VAL A 235 26.89 24.80 14.54
C VAL A 235 26.10 26.10 14.66
N SER A 236 26.16 26.72 15.82
CA SER A 236 25.69 28.09 16.06
C SER A 236 26.84 28.95 16.57
N GLU A 237 26.59 30.23 16.77
CA GLU A 237 27.58 31.17 17.32
C GLU A 237 28.17 30.69 18.67
N ASN A 238 27.36 29.99 19.49
CA ASN A 238 27.74 29.64 20.87
C ASN A 238 27.84 28.12 21.12
N SER A 239 27.61 27.26 20.12
CA SER A 239 27.60 25.81 20.36
C SER A 239 27.85 24.98 19.11
N VAL A 240 28.47 23.81 19.30
CA VAL A 240 28.61 22.74 18.30
C VAL A 240 27.97 21.48 18.86
N LEU A 241 27.15 20.81 18.05
CA LEU A 241 26.47 19.56 18.38
C LEU A 241 26.68 18.55 17.25
N LEU A 242 27.11 17.33 17.58
CA LEU A 242 27.10 16.19 16.67
C LEU A 242 26.21 15.09 17.27
N GLN A 243 25.14 14.73 16.56
CA GLN A 243 24.15 13.77 17.06
C GLN A 243 23.90 12.64 16.06
N GLU A 244 23.95 11.39 16.53
CA GLU A 244 23.50 10.23 15.75
C GLU A 244 21.98 10.28 15.54
N LEU A 245 21.51 10.19 14.30
CA LEU A 245 20.10 10.31 13.93
C LEU A 245 19.25 9.14 14.44
N ALA A 246 19.81 7.93 14.49
CA ALA A 246 19.06 6.71 14.82
C ALA A 246 19.86 5.67 15.66
N PRO A 247 20.37 6.02 16.86
CA PRO A 247 21.23 5.14 17.67
C PRO A 247 20.66 3.75 17.99
N LYS A 248 19.32 3.62 18.10
CA LYS A 248 18.67 2.33 18.39
C LYS A 248 18.55 1.41 17.18
N MET A 249 19.06 1.80 16.01
CA MET A 249 18.96 1.05 14.76
C MET A 249 19.60 -0.35 14.85
N LYS A 250 20.82 -0.43 15.42
CA LYS A 250 21.53 -1.71 15.64
C LYS A 250 20.68 -2.69 16.45
N THR A 251 19.99 -2.20 17.49
CA THR A 251 19.10 -3.01 18.34
C THR A 251 17.88 -3.53 17.57
N TYR A 252 17.30 -2.73 16.68
CA TYR A 252 16.20 -3.21 15.82
C TYR A 252 16.67 -4.30 14.85
N ASN A 253 17.82 -4.11 14.21
CA ASN A 253 18.38 -5.09 13.26
C ASN A 253 18.65 -6.42 13.94
N ARG A 254 19.35 -6.43 15.08
CA ARG A 254 19.61 -7.66 15.86
C ARG A 254 18.33 -8.43 16.18
N LYS A 255 17.27 -7.71 16.62
CA LYS A 255 15.96 -8.33 16.92
C LYS A 255 15.27 -8.89 15.68
N ILE A 256 15.40 -8.23 14.53
CA ILE A 256 14.86 -8.67 13.25
C ILE A 256 15.59 -9.93 12.79
N ASP A 257 16.92 -9.94 12.82
CA ASP A 257 17.75 -11.05 12.34
C ASP A 257 17.54 -12.32 13.18
N ALA A 258 17.46 -12.17 14.51
CA ALA A 258 17.15 -13.29 15.40
C ALA A 258 15.76 -13.88 15.10
N LEU A 259 14.77 -13.03 14.83
CA LEU A 259 13.42 -13.46 14.52
C LEU A 259 13.33 -14.13 13.14
N LEU A 260 14.03 -13.61 12.13
CA LEU A 260 14.13 -14.19 10.80
C LEU A 260 14.76 -15.59 10.85
N ARG A 261 15.89 -15.75 11.56
CA ARG A 261 16.52 -17.07 11.78
C ARG A 261 15.56 -18.06 12.45
N SER A 262 14.89 -17.63 13.51
CA SER A 262 13.91 -18.46 14.23
C SER A 262 12.67 -18.82 13.40
N MET A 263 12.30 -17.96 12.45
CA MET A 263 11.24 -18.24 11.48
C MET A 263 11.71 -19.22 10.41
N ASP A 264 12.92 -19.05 9.89
CA ASP A 264 13.50 -19.96 8.90
C ASP A 264 13.60 -21.40 9.43
N ALA A 265 14.15 -21.58 10.64
CA ALA A 265 14.23 -22.87 11.30
C ALA A 265 12.85 -23.54 11.45
N SER A 266 11.84 -22.77 11.89
CA SER A 266 10.46 -23.30 12.00
C SER A 266 9.85 -23.63 10.64
N ARG A 267 10.18 -22.91 9.57
CA ARG A 267 9.70 -23.21 8.23
C ARG A 267 10.34 -24.50 7.71
N ARG A 268 11.66 -24.67 7.88
CA ARG A 268 12.40 -25.88 7.51
C ARG A 268 11.85 -27.11 8.22
N ALA A 269 11.68 -27.05 9.53
CA ALA A 269 11.14 -28.15 10.33
C ALA A 269 9.72 -28.58 9.90
N MET A 270 8.88 -27.64 9.47
CA MET A 270 7.52 -27.96 9.00
C MET A 270 7.45 -28.39 7.53
N ASN A 271 8.57 -28.30 6.79
CA ASN A 271 8.61 -28.58 5.35
C ASN A 271 9.97 -29.22 4.97
N PRO A 272 10.36 -30.36 5.58
CA PRO A 272 11.67 -30.97 5.31
C PRO A 272 11.86 -31.29 3.82
N ASP A 273 10.85 -31.86 3.17
CA ASP A 273 10.88 -32.31 1.76
C ASP A 273 10.91 -31.16 0.74
N LYS A 274 10.96 -29.90 1.19
CA LYS A 274 11.07 -28.72 0.33
C LYS A 274 12.50 -28.21 0.15
N TYR A 275 13.48 -28.92 0.70
CA TYR A 275 14.88 -28.53 0.67
C TYR A 275 15.73 -29.62 0.04
N ASN A 276 16.68 -29.21 -0.80
CA ASN A 276 17.73 -30.09 -1.30
C ASN A 276 18.75 -30.38 -0.18
N GLU A 277 19.65 -31.34 -0.39
CA GLU A 277 20.72 -31.70 0.55
C GLU A 277 21.63 -30.50 0.88
N ASP A 278 21.88 -29.61 -0.08
CA ASP A 278 22.64 -28.36 0.10
C ASP A 278 21.87 -27.26 0.89
N GLY A 279 20.64 -27.54 1.31
CA GLY A 279 19.80 -26.63 2.08
C GLY A 279 19.09 -25.54 1.26
N THR A 280 19.22 -25.54 -0.07
CA THR A 280 18.46 -24.68 -0.98
C THR A 280 17.02 -25.20 -1.18
N ILE A 281 16.12 -24.33 -1.66
CA ILE A 281 14.70 -24.71 -1.87
C ILE A 281 14.60 -25.55 -3.15
N ASP A 282 14.02 -26.74 -3.06
CA ASP A 282 13.64 -27.51 -4.24
C ASP A 282 12.52 -26.77 -5.00
N ARG A 283 12.85 -26.27 -6.19
CA ARG A 283 11.93 -25.54 -7.07
C ARG A 283 10.97 -26.47 -7.82
N LYS A 284 11.27 -27.77 -7.91
CA LYS A 284 10.39 -28.79 -8.52
C LYS A 284 9.22 -29.11 -7.61
N ASN A 285 9.43 -29.16 -6.29
CA ASN A 285 8.37 -29.36 -5.31
C ASN A 285 7.37 -28.16 -5.23
N ARG A 286 6.22 -28.32 -5.90
CA ARG A 286 5.12 -27.33 -5.93
C ARG A 286 4.09 -27.46 -4.80
N SER A 287 4.30 -28.34 -3.82
CA SER A 287 3.35 -28.50 -2.70
C SER A 287 3.21 -27.20 -1.89
N LYS A 288 2.11 -27.05 -1.15
CA LYS A 288 1.86 -25.84 -0.36
C LYS A 288 2.80 -25.79 0.85
N TRP A 289 3.32 -24.60 1.15
CA TRP A 289 4.10 -24.38 2.38
C TRP A 289 3.20 -24.50 3.61
N VAL A 290 3.63 -25.33 4.56
CA VAL A 290 3.01 -25.49 5.87
C VAL A 290 3.69 -24.55 6.88
N PHE A 291 2.89 -23.78 7.61
CA PHE A 291 3.41 -22.85 8.62
C PHE A 291 2.72 -23.09 9.95
N SER A 292 3.51 -23.35 10.99
CA SER A 292 3.03 -23.49 12.36
C SER A 292 2.34 -22.22 12.87
N ASN A 293 1.48 -22.33 13.88
CA ASN A 293 0.85 -21.17 14.51
C ASN A 293 1.90 -20.24 15.15
N GLN A 294 2.98 -20.81 15.68
CA GLN A 294 4.09 -20.04 16.23
C GLN A 294 4.84 -19.26 15.15
N TYR A 295 5.06 -19.84 13.96
CA TYR A 295 5.61 -19.12 12.81
C TYR A 295 4.74 -17.91 12.43
N LYS A 296 3.41 -18.10 12.37
CA LYS A 296 2.47 -17.01 12.06
C LYS A 296 2.55 -15.88 13.11
N LYS A 297 2.64 -16.21 14.40
CA LYS A 297 2.86 -15.23 15.49
C LYS A 297 4.19 -14.48 15.32
N LYS A 298 5.29 -15.20 15.06
CA LYS A 298 6.62 -14.59 14.80
C LYS A 298 6.58 -13.65 13.60
N ARG A 299 5.89 -14.03 12.52
CA ARG A 299 5.70 -13.17 11.33
C ARG A 299 4.97 -11.86 11.65
N ASN A 300 3.95 -11.90 12.51
CA ASN A 300 3.26 -10.68 12.97
C ASN A 300 4.17 -9.79 13.83
N ARG A 301 4.99 -10.40 14.70
CA ARG A 301 6.02 -9.70 15.48
C ARG A 301 7.06 -9.05 14.56
N LEU A 302 7.48 -9.75 13.51
CA LEU A 302 8.43 -9.24 12.51
C LEU A 302 7.87 -8.00 11.81
N LYS A 303 6.61 -8.04 11.33
CA LYS A 303 5.93 -6.87 10.75
C LYS A 303 5.83 -5.71 11.74
N THR A 304 5.53 -6.01 13.00
CA THR A 304 5.48 -5.01 14.06
C THR A 304 6.85 -4.38 14.31
N LEU A 305 7.93 -5.16 14.31
CA LEU A 305 9.30 -4.66 14.46
C LEU A 305 9.71 -3.77 13.29
N TYR A 306 9.49 -4.19 12.05
CA TYR A 306 9.76 -3.33 10.88
C TYR A 306 8.96 -2.04 10.92
N ARG A 307 7.69 -2.09 11.34
CA ARG A 307 6.88 -0.87 11.53
C ARG A 307 7.45 0.06 12.60
N LYS A 308 7.86 -0.48 13.75
CA LYS A 308 8.49 0.29 14.84
C LYS A 308 9.82 0.91 14.39
N LYS A 309 10.64 0.12 13.70
CA LYS A 309 11.91 0.56 13.09
C LYS A 309 11.68 1.71 12.11
N ALA A 310 10.73 1.57 11.17
CA ALA A 310 10.41 2.62 10.21
C ALA A 310 9.84 3.89 10.85
N ALA A 311 9.09 3.76 11.96
CA ALA A 311 8.58 4.91 12.71
C ALA A 311 9.65 5.59 13.59
N TYR A 312 10.73 4.89 13.91
CA TYR A 312 11.85 5.41 14.69
C TYR A 312 12.84 6.20 13.82
N ILE A 313 13.00 5.81 12.55
CA ILE A 313 13.90 6.47 11.59
C ILE A 313 13.27 7.74 10.99
N LYS A 314 11.95 7.86 11.03
CA LYS A 314 11.19 9.03 10.54
C LYS A 314 11.20 10.18 11.51
#